data_AF-A0A7X8ZUV5-F1
#
_entry.id   AF-A0A7X8ZUV5-F1
#
_cell.length_a   1.000
_cell.length_b   1.000
_cell.length_c   1.000
_cell.angle_alpha   90.00
_cell.angle_beta   90.00
_cell.angle_gamma   90.00
#
_symmetry.space_group_name_H-M   'P 1'
#
loop_
_entity.id
_entity.type
_entity.pdbx_description
1 polymer ?
#
loop_
_entity_poly.entity_id
_entity_poly.type
_entity_poly.pdbx_seq_one_letter_code
_entity_poly.pdbx_strand_id
1 'polypeptide(L)' 'RTFKASVTAEGVETKEQADFLKSIGCDEIQGYYFSRPLPPEALEEFLNNE' A
#
# COMPACT_ATOMS: atom_id res chain seq x y z
N ARG A 1 -8.34 -16.86 -5.88
CA ARG A 1 -9.42 -15.87 -5.70
C ARG A 1 -10.66 -16.32 -6.46
N THR A 2 -11.82 -16.40 -5.80
CA THR A 2 -13.05 -16.98 -6.37
C THR A 2 -13.79 -16.01 -7.29
N PHE A 3 -13.91 -14.75 -6.89
CA PHE A 3 -14.72 -13.75 -7.60
C PHE A 3 -13.95 -12.94 -8.66
N LYS A 4 -12.67 -13.27 -8.90
CA LYS A 4 -11.78 -12.50 -9.80
C LYS A 4 -11.69 -11.00 -9.49
N ALA A 5 -11.99 -10.60 -8.25
CA ALA A 5 -11.83 -9.24 -7.78
C ALA A 5 -10.37 -8.97 -7.36
N SER A 6 -9.93 -7.72 -7.53
CA SER A 6 -8.74 -7.20 -6.86
C SER A 6 -9.06 -6.90 -5.40
N VAL A 7 -8.06 -7.03 -4.53
CA VAL A 7 -8.15 -6.80 -3.09
C VAL A 7 -7.08 -5.79 -2.70
N THR A 8 -7.53 -4.67 -2.15
CA THR A 8 -6.69 -3.65 -1.51
C THR A 8 -6.72 -3.86 -0.01
N ALA A 9 -5.56 -4.02 0.63
CA ALA A 9 -5.43 -4.05 2.07
C ALA A 9 -5.07 -2.64 2.59
N GLU A 10 -5.96 -2.06 3.39
CA GLU A 10 -5.79 -0.73 3.99
C GLU A 10 -5.28 -0.83 5.45
N GLY A 11 -4.65 0.25 5.94
CA GLY A 11 -4.21 0.35 7.33
C GLY A 11 -2.89 -0.37 7.64
N VAL A 12 -2.01 -0.53 6.65
CA VAL A 12 -0.68 -1.12 6.86
C VAL A 12 0.29 -0.10 7.45
N GLU A 13 0.77 -0.37 8.65
CA GLU A 13 1.60 0.53 9.45
C GLU A 13 3.02 0.00 9.69
N THR A 14 3.24 -1.32 9.54
CA THR A 14 4.56 -1.94 9.77
C THR A 14 5.05 -2.73 8.56
N LYS A 15 6.38 -2.95 8.50
CA LYS A 15 7.01 -3.77 7.46
C LYS A 15 6.50 -5.21 7.49
N GLU A 16 6.31 -5.78 8.67
CA GLU A 16 5.87 -7.16 8.85
C GLU A 16 4.47 -7.38 8.27
N GLN A 17 3.57 -6.40 8.43
CA GLN A 17 2.25 -6.43 7.83
C GLN A 17 2.34 -6.39 6.28
N ALA A 18 3.16 -5.48 5.74
CA ALA A 18 3.38 -5.37 4.30
C ALA A 18 3.97 -6.66 3.70
N ASP A 19 4.99 -7.22 4.36
CA ASP A 19 5.63 -8.47 3.94
C ASP A 19 4.64 -9.65 3.97
N PHE A 20 3.82 -9.75 5.02
CA PHE A 20 2.79 -10.77 5.13
C PHE A 20 1.76 -10.66 3.99
N LEU A 21 1.22 -9.46 3.74
CA LEU A 21 0.23 -9.22 2.69
C LEU A 21 0.79 -9.51 1.30
N LYS A 22 2.05 -9.15 1.03
CA LYS A 22 2.76 -9.55 -0.19
C LYS A 22 2.88 -11.07 -0.31
N SER A 23 3.23 -11.76 0.78
CA SER A 23 3.41 -13.22 0.78
C SER A 23 2.14 -14.02 0.47
N ILE A 24 0.96 -13.48 0.82
CA ILE A 24 -0.34 -14.12 0.54
C ILE A 24 -0.96 -13.66 -0.78
N GLY A 25 -0.26 -12.83 -1.56
CA GLY A 25 -0.72 -12.35 -2.86
C GLY A 25 -1.87 -11.35 -2.79
N CYS A 26 -1.83 -10.40 -1.85
CA CYS A 26 -2.65 -9.19 -1.90
C CYS A 26 -2.24 -8.33 -3.11
N ASP A 27 -3.19 -7.71 -3.83
CA ASP A 27 -2.87 -6.93 -5.04
C ASP A 27 -2.23 -5.59 -4.72
N GLU A 28 -2.89 -4.89 -3.79
CA GLU A 28 -2.64 -3.50 -3.50
C GLU A 28 -2.59 -3.33 -1.99
N ILE A 29 -1.68 -2.49 -1.53
CA ILE A 29 -1.44 -2.28 -0.12
C ILE A 29 -1.38 -0.78 0.13
N GLN A 30 -2.12 -0.30 1.12
CA GLN A 30 -2.15 1.09 1.53
C GLN A 30 -1.98 1.20 3.04
N GLY A 31 -1.18 2.17 3.48
CA GLY A 31 -1.15 2.59 4.88
C GLY A 31 0.09 3.43 5.21
N TYR A 32 0.18 3.83 6.48
CA TYR A 32 1.22 4.73 6.98
C TYR A 32 2.63 4.14 6.95
N TYR A 33 2.77 2.83 6.73
CA TYR A 33 4.06 2.22 6.43
C TYR A 33 4.71 2.84 5.19
N PHE A 34 3.92 3.16 4.17
CA PHE A 34 4.41 3.78 2.93
C PHE A 34 4.45 5.30 3.05
N SER A 35 3.31 5.90 3.40
CA SER A 35 3.21 7.34 3.59
C SER A 35 1.95 7.72 4.37
N ARG A 36 1.97 8.88 5.03
CA ARG A 36 0.74 9.55 5.48
C ARG A 36 0.03 10.15 4.26
N PRO A 37 -1.27 10.49 4.35
CA PRO A 37 -1.95 11.20 3.27
C PRO A 37 -1.20 12.49 2.92
N LEU A 38 -0.91 12.67 1.64
CA LEU A 38 -0.15 13.80 1.14
C LEU A 38 -1.08 14.80 0.46
N PRO A 39 -0.81 16.11 0.57
CA PRO A 39 -1.41 17.09 -0.33
C PRO A 39 -0.91 16.85 -1.77
N PRO A 40 -1.65 17.31 -2.79
CA PRO A 40 -1.30 17.08 -4.19
C PRO A 40 0.13 17.48 -4.57
N GLU A 41 0.63 18.59 -4.02
CA GLU A 41 1.95 19.13 -4.34
C GLU A 41 3.08 18.23 -3.82
N ALA A 42 2.85 17.51 -2.71
CA ALA A 42 3.82 16.59 -2.13
C ALA A 42 3.76 15.20 -2.76
N LEU A 43 2.68 14.86 -3.48
CA LEU A 43 2.53 13.56 -4.13
C LEU A 43 3.55 13.39 -5.27
N GLU A 44 3.76 14.42 -6.08
CA GLU A 44 4.72 14.36 -7.19
C GLU A 44 6.14 14.08 -6.68
N GLU A 45 6.56 14.77 -5.61
CA GLU A 45 7.86 14.54 -4.99
C GLU A 45 7.97 13.12 -4.42
N PHE A 46 6.91 12.63 -3.77
CA PHE A 46 6.86 11.26 -3.26
C PHE A 46 7.01 10.21 -4.37
N LEU A 47 6.29 10.37 -5.48
CA LEU A 47 6.34 9.41 -6.61
C LEU A 47 7.66 9.42 -7.38
N ASN A 48 8.41 10.53 -7.35
CA ASN A 48 9.71 10.64 -8.02
C ASN A 48 10.88 10.11 -7.19
N ASN A 49 10.69 9.89 -5.89
CA ASN A 49 11.74 9.50 -4.95
C ASN A 49 11.66 8.03 -4.48
N GLU A 50 10.68 7.26 -4.96
CA GLU A 50 10.56 5.80 -4.75
C GLU A 50 11.39 4.98 -5.74
#